data_AF-A0A960XWS1-F1
#
_entry.id   AF-A0A960XWS1-F1
#
_cell.length_a   1.000
_cell.length_b   1.000
_cell.length_c   1.000
_cell.angle_alpha   90.00
_cell.angle_beta   90.00
_cell.angle_gamma   90.00
#
_symmetry.space_group_name_H-M   'P 1'
#
loop_
_entity.id
_entity.type
_entity.pdbx_description
1 polymer ?
#
loop_
_entity_poly.entity_id
_entity_poly.type
_entity_poly.pdbx_seq_one_letter_code
_entity_poly.pdbx_strand_id
1 'polypeptide(L)'
;MELKDQLTNQEIKEKFKSDFELVNYAIRLAESLIKAGKEPDFGTDVRNYAYGILQMILDGRDEFIDLTKHVETPEVAEAKEAILRRVAEARAQFEKDMADEDEEDDEDDDDDDFDDLGDFDDED
;
A
#
# COMPACT_ATOMS: atom_id res chain seq x y z
N MET A 1 -48.63 -2.50 -26.07
CA MET A 1 -48.05 -2.34 -24.72
C MET A 1 -46.97 -3.39 -24.61
N GLU A 2 -45.71 -2.99 -24.75
CA GLU A 2 -44.59 -3.86 -24.40
C GLU A 2 -44.66 -4.12 -22.90
N LEU A 3 -44.56 -5.39 -22.51
CA LEU A 3 -44.38 -5.75 -21.11
C LEU A 3 -43.06 -5.10 -20.70
N LYS A 4 -43.13 -4.01 -19.92
CA LYS A 4 -42.00 -3.56 -19.12
C LYS A 4 -41.64 -4.77 -18.25
N ASP A 5 -40.58 -5.48 -18.60
CA ASP A 5 -40.06 -6.63 -17.87
C ASP A 5 -40.01 -6.24 -16.40
N GLN A 6 -40.93 -6.82 -15.63
CA GLN A 6 -40.98 -6.58 -14.21
C GLN A 6 -39.79 -7.30 -13.63
N LEU A 7 -38.75 -6.56 -13.26
CA LEU A 7 -37.62 -7.09 -12.53
C LEU A 7 -38.16 -7.82 -11.28
N THR A 8 -38.14 -9.15 -11.30
CA THR A 8 -38.56 -9.95 -10.16
C THR A 8 -37.33 -10.54 -9.48
N ASN A 9 -37.33 -10.54 -8.15
CA ASN A 9 -36.25 -11.17 -7.39
C ASN A 9 -36.20 -12.69 -7.59
N GLN A 10 -37.19 -13.32 -8.24
CA GLN A 10 -37.20 -14.76 -8.50
C GLN A 10 -36.05 -15.22 -9.38
N GLU A 11 -35.74 -14.46 -10.45
CA GLU A 11 -34.68 -14.80 -11.38
C GLU A 11 -33.28 -14.61 -10.75
N ILE A 12 -33.18 -13.63 -9.85
CA ILE A 12 -31.92 -13.33 -9.15
C ILE A 12 -31.66 -14.36 -8.04
N LYS A 13 -32.71 -14.86 -7.36
CA LYS A 13 -32.61 -15.81 -6.25
C LYS A 13 -31.91 -17.11 -6.63
N GLU A 14 -31.94 -17.55 -7.89
CA GLU A 14 -31.24 -18.78 -8.30
C GLU A 14 -29.71 -18.68 -8.13
N LYS A 15 -29.15 -17.46 -8.16
CA LYS A 15 -27.71 -17.21 -7.96
C LYS A 15 -27.29 -17.18 -6.49
N PHE A 16 -28.24 -17.10 -5.54
CA PHE A 16 -27.96 -16.87 -4.13
C PHE A 16 -28.67 -17.91 -3.25
N LYS A 17 -28.03 -18.36 -2.17
CA LYS A 17 -28.62 -19.38 -1.28
C LYS A 17 -29.78 -18.83 -0.44
N SER A 18 -29.84 -17.51 -0.27
CA SER A 18 -30.89 -16.85 0.49
C SER A 18 -31.10 -15.40 0.07
N ASP A 19 -32.27 -14.86 0.39
CA ASP A 19 -32.59 -13.44 0.19
C ASP A 19 -31.63 -12.52 0.96
N PHE A 20 -31.16 -12.95 2.14
CA PHE A 20 -30.16 -12.20 2.90
C PHE A 20 -28.81 -12.14 2.20
N GLU A 21 -28.41 -13.21 1.51
CA GLU A 21 -27.17 -13.25 0.75
C GLU A 21 -27.22 -12.30 -0.45
N LEU A 22 -28.34 -12.30 -1.19
CA LEU A 22 -28.60 -11.34 -2.26
C LEU A 22 -28.50 -9.89 -1.76
N VAL A 23 -29.15 -9.58 -0.64
CA VAL A 23 -29.12 -8.21 -0.08
C VAL A 23 -27.71 -7.82 0.33
N ASN A 24 -26.98 -8.69 1.03
CA ASN A 24 -25.60 -8.44 1.43
C ASN A 24 -24.69 -8.24 0.21
N TYR A 25 -24.88 -9.03 -0.83
CA TYR A 25 -24.15 -8.91 -2.08
C TYR A 25 -24.41 -7.57 -2.76
N ALA A 26 -25.67 -7.18 -2.90
CA ALA A 26 -26.08 -5.90 -3.49
C ALA A 26 -25.52 -4.70 -2.71
N ILE A 27 -25.48 -4.77 -1.38
CA ILE A 27 -24.88 -3.72 -0.53
C ILE A 27 -23.39 -3.59 -0.82
N ARG A 28 -22.65 -4.71 -0.86
CA ARG A 28 -21.21 -4.69 -1.15
C ARG A 28 -20.91 -4.17 -2.55
N LEU A 29 -21.73 -4.56 -3.53
CA LEU A 29 -21.61 -4.08 -4.90
C LEU A 29 -21.83 -2.57 -4.96
N ALA A 30 -22.90 -2.08 -4.35
CA ALA A 30 -23.19 -0.66 -4.24
C ALA A 30 -22.03 0.11 -3.56
N GLU A 31 -21.50 -0.42 -2.47
CA GLU A 31 -20.34 0.16 -1.77
C GLU A 31 -19.12 0.25 -2.69
N SER A 32 -18.82 -0.80 -3.47
CA SER A 32 -17.69 -0.80 -4.40
C SER A 32 -17.84 0.26 -5.50
N LEU A 33 -19.04 0.44 -6.04
CA LEU A 33 -19.33 1.44 -7.07
C LEU A 33 -19.22 2.86 -6.51
N ILE A 34 -19.76 3.09 -5.30
CA ILE A 34 -19.64 4.37 -4.59
C ILE A 34 -18.17 4.73 -4.35
N LYS A 35 -17.37 3.78 -3.85
CA LYS A 35 -15.93 4.00 -3.63
C LYS A 35 -15.19 4.30 -4.92
N ALA A 36 -15.57 3.66 -6.03
CA ALA A 36 -14.98 3.88 -7.33
C ALA A 36 -15.50 5.14 -8.05
N GLY A 37 -16.49 5.85 -7.48
CA GLY A 37 -17.14 6.99 -8.12
C GLY A 37 -17.90 6.62 -9.40
N LYS A 38 -18.31 5.35 -9.55
CA LYS A 38 -19.13 4.90 -10.68
C LYS A 38 -20.60 4.85 -10.26
N GLU A 39 -21.49 5.27 -11.16
CA GLU A 39 -22.92 5.10 -10.99
C GLU A 39 -23.40 3.85 -11.73
N PRO A 40 -24.39 3.12 -11.19
CA PRO A 40 -25.05 2.04 -11.90
C PRO A 40 -25.79 2.59 -13.12
N ASP A 41 -25.73 1.86 -14.22
CA ASP A 41 -26.32 2.26 -15.49
C ASP A 41 -27.85 2.15 -15.41
N PHE A 42 -28.55 3.29 -15.43
CA PHE A 42 -30.00 3.33 -15.33
C PHE A 42 -30.63 3.30 -16.72
N GLY A 43 -31.47 2.31 -16.99
CA GLY A 43 -32.49 2.43 -18.03
C GLY A 43 -33.32 3.70 -17.77
N THR A 44 -33.55 4.47 -18.84
CA THR A 44 -33.94 5.90 -18.88
C THR A 44 -35.11 6.38 -18.01
N ASP A 45 -35.82 5.49 -17.32
CA ASP A 45 -37.06 5.79 -16.59
C ASP A 45 -36.92 5.72 -15.05
N VAL A 46 -35.86 5.15 -14.48
CA VAL A 46 -35.80 4.88 -13.03
C VAL A 46 -34.48 5.36 -12.41
N ARG A 47 -34.53 6.48 -11.67
CA ARG A 47 -33.40 7.02 -10.87
C ARG A 47 -33.23 6.32 -9.50
N ASN A 48 -33.68 5.09 -9.37
CA ASN A 48 -33.58 4.37 -8.10
C ASN A 48 -32.28 3.56 -8.09
N TYR A 49 -31.32 3.99 -7.26
CA TYR A 49 -30.01 3.34 -7.14
C TYR A 49 -30.12 1.84 -6.82
N ALA A 50 -31.00 1.46 -5.90
CA ALA A 50 -31.20 0.05 -5.55
C ALA A 50 -31.71 -0.77 -6.73
N TYR A 51 -32.57 -0.18 -7.56
CA TYR A 51 -33.06 -0.84 -8.77
C TYR A 51 -31.94 -1.04 -9.80
N GLY A 52 -31.09 -0.03 -10.03
CA GLY A 52 -29.94 -0.15 -10.92
C GLY A 52 -28.98 -1.27 -10.49
N ILE A 53 -28.71 -1.38 -9.18
CA ILE A 53 -27.88 -2.45 -8.63
C ILE A 53 -28.49 -3.83 -8.87
N LEU A 54 -29.79 -4.00 -8.62
CA LEU A 54 -30.46 -5.29 -8.87
C LEU A 54 -30.50 -5.65 -10.35
N GLN A 55 -30.71 -4.67 -11.23
CA GLN A 55 -30.65 -4.86 -12.68
C GLN A 55 -29.25 -5.30 -13.13
N MET A 56 -28.18 -4.68 -12.61
CA MET A 56 -26.81 -5.10 -12.90
C MET A 56 -26.54 -6.55 -12.49
N ILE A 57 -27.03 -6.98 -11.33
CA ILE A 57 -26.92 -8.36 -10.84
C ILE A 57 -27.71 -9.33 -11.73
N LEU A 58 -28.90 -8.92 -12.18
CA LEU A 58 -29.70 -9.72 -13.11
C LEU A 58 -28.96 -9.89 -14.45
N ASP A 59 -28.50 -8.78 -15.04
CA ASP A 59 -27.81 -8.73 -16.32
C ASP A 59 -26.41 -9.40 -16.29
N GLY A 60 -25.89 -9.74 -15.10
CA GLY A 60 -24.55 -10.30 -14.93
C GLY A 60 -23.43 -9.28 -15.17
N ARG A 61 -23.74 -7.98 -15.02
CA ARG A 61 -22.79 -6.85 -15.12
C ARG A 61 -22.26 -6.41 -13.75
N ASP A 62 -22.48 -7.22 -12.73
CA ASP A 62 -22.11 -6.99 -11.34
C ASP A 62 -20.60 -7.22 -11.10
N GLU A 63 -19.79 -6.24 -11.51
CA GLU A 63 -18.35 -6.27 -11.28
C GLU A 63 -17.92 -5.46 -10.05
N PHE A 64 -17.20 -6.12 -9.15
CA PHE A 64 -16.53 -5.44 -8.03
C PHE A 64 -15.30 -4.69 -8.53
N ILE A 65 -15.29 -3.39 -8.29
CA ILE A 65 -14.14 -2.54 -8.64
C ILE A 65 -13.15 -2.60 -7.49
N ASP A 66 -12.02 -3.26 -7.74
CA ASP A 66 -10.90 -3.28 -6.81
C ASP A 66 -10.03 -2.03 -7.02
N LEU A 67 -10.11 -1.09 -6.08
CA LEU A 67 -9.32 0.14 -6.08
C LEU A 67 -7.87 -0.08 -5.60
N THR A 68 -7.55 -1.25 -5.05
CA THR A 68 -6.19 -1.58 -4.57
C THR A 68 -5.31 -2.16 -5.67
N LYS A 69 -5.87 -2.49 -6.84
CA LYS A 69 -5.10 -2.71 -8.06
C LYS A 69 -4.51 -1.38 -8.54
N HIS A 70 -3.49 -0.90 -7.84
CA HIS A 70 -2.47 -0.07 -8.47
C HIS A 70 -1.83 -0.93 -9.55
N VAL A 71 -2.22 -0.69 -10.80
CA VAL A 71 -1.39 -1.07 -11.93
C VAL A 71 -0.13 -0.22 -11.75
N GLU A 72 0.93 -0.80 -11.19
CA GLU A 72 2.25 -0.18 -11.22
C GLU A 72 2.52 0.14 -12.69
N THR A 73 2.52 1.44 -13.03
CA THR A 73 2.90 1.85 -14.38
C THR A 73 4.38 1.46 -14.56
N PRO A 74 4.83 1.17 -15.79
CA PRO A 74 6.25 0.88 -16.04
C PRO A 74 7.15 2.00 -15.47
N GLU A 75 6.70 3.26 -15.53
CA GLU A 75 7.38 4.41 -14.92
C GLU A 75 7.55 4.30 -13.40
N VAL A 76 6.53 3.81 -12.68
CA VAL A 76 6.58 3.61 -11.22
C VAL A 76 7.48 2.43 -10.86
N ALA A 77 7.46 1.35 -11.66
CA ALA A 77 8.34 0.20 -11.48
C ALA A 77 9.82 0.59 -11.68
N GLU A 78 10.13 1.33 -12.75
CA GLU A 78 11.47 1.84 -13.04
C GLU A 78 11.96 2.79 -11.94
N ALA A 79 11.11 3.69 -11.45
CA ALA A 79 11.46 4.61 -10.36
C ALA A 79 11.78 3.86 -9.05
N LYS A 80 11.02 2.81 -8.74
CA LYS A 80 11.24 1.97 -7.56
C LYS A 80 12.56 1.21 -7.63
N GLU A 81 12.88 0.64 -8.80
CA GLU A 81 14.15 -0.05 -9.04
C GLU A 81 15.35 0.91 -8.94
N ALA A 82 15.22 2.12 -9.50
CA ALA A 82 16.25 3.14 -9.40
C ALA A 82 16.51 3.60 -7.95
N ILE A 83 15.45 3.71 -7.13
CA ILE A 83 15.58 4.04 -5.71
C ILE A 83 16.27 2.89 -4.95
N LEU A 84 15.84 1.64 -5.17
CA LEU A 84 16.45 0.47 -4.53
C LEU A 84 17.95 0.36 -4.83
N ARG A 85 18.33 0.62 -6.09
CA ARG A 85 19.74 0.64 -6.49
C ARG A 85 20.53 1.74 -5.77
N ARG A 86 20.01 2.97 -5.70
CA ARG A 86 20.66 4.07 -4.98
C ARG A 86 20.82 3.78 -3.48
N VAL A 87 19.83 3.14 -2.87
CA VAL A 87 19.89 2.74 -1.45
C VAL A 87 20.95 1.66 -1.24
N ALA A 88 21.07 0.69 -2.15
CA ALA A 88 22.11 -0.34 -2.09
C ALA A 88 23.52 0.25 -2.26
N GLU A 89 23.70 1.15 -3.22
CA GLU A 89 24.97 1.85 -3.46
C GLU A 89 25.37 2.72 -2.25
N ALA A 90 24.43 3.48 -1.68
CA ALA A 90 24.69 4.29 -0.49
C ALA A 90 25.04 3.44 0.74
N ARG A 91 24.39 2.28 0.90
CA ARG A 91 24.69 1.34 1.99
C ARG A 91 26.07 0.72 1.85
N ALA A 92 26.46 0.32 0.64
CA ALA A 92 27.78 -0.24 0.37
C ALA A 92 28.90 0.80 0.56
N GLN A 93 28.65 2.06 0.18
CA GLN A 93 29.59 3.15 0.42
C GLN A 93 29.79 3.40 1.92
N PHE A 94 28.69 3.46 2.68
CA PHE A 94 28.74 3.62 4.14
C PHE A 94 29.49 2.47 4.85
N GLU A 95 29.30 1.23 4.39
CA GLU A 95 30.00 0.06 4.93
C GLU A 95 31.50 0.10 4.63
N LYS A 96 31.89 0.62 3.47
CA LYS A 96 33.30 0.85 3.14
C LYS A 96 33.93 1.96 3.98
N ASP A 97 33.21 3.08 4.12
CA ASP A 97 33.70 4.24 4.88
C ASP A 97 33.88 3.90 6.37
N MET A 98 33.09 2.98 6.94
CA MET A 98 33.31 2.47 8.31
C MET A 98 34.43 1.43 8.41
N ALA A 99 34.69 0.64 7.37
CA ALA A 99 35.77 -0.34 7.39
C ALA A 99 37.16 0.30 7.29
N ASP A 100 37.26 1.47 6.65
CA ASP A 100 38.50 2.23 6.53
C ASP A 100 38.86 3.02 7.83
N GLU A 101 37.98 3.05 8.85
CA GLU A 101 38.21 3.72 10.15
C GLU A 101 38.70 2.78 11.29
N ASP A 102 38.75 1.46 11.07
CA ASP A 102 39.16 0.46 12.09
C ASP A 102 40.63 -0.04 11.94
N GLU A 103 41.45 0.58 11.08
CA GLU A 103 42.86 0.17 10.82
C GLU A 103 43.94 1.14 11.37
N GLU A 104 43.64 2.01 12.34
CA GLU A 104 44.68 2.79 13.04
C GLU A 104 44.44 2.87 14.57
N ASP A 105 44.63 1.76 15.29
CA ASP A 105 45.06 1.83 16.69
C ASP A 105 45.67 0.49 17.16
N ASP A 106 46.88 0.20 16.68
CA ASP A 106 47.76 -0.80 17.31
C ASP A 106 49.20 -0.44 16.92
N GLU A 107 49.91 0.30 17.78
CA GLU A 107 51.31 0.03 18.12
C GLU A 107 51.72 0.93 19.32
N ASP A 108 51.93 0.25 20.46
CA ASP A 108 52.58 0.75 21.67
C ASP A 108 53.95 1.38 21.35
N ASP A 109 54.27 2.52 21.97
CA ASP A 109 55.65 2.88 22.29
C ASP A 109 55.71 3.26 23.78
N ASP A 110 56.04 2.23 24.57
CA ASP A 110 56.62 2.33 25.90
C ASP A 110 57.94 3.15 25.86
N ASP A 111 58.30 3.68 27.04
CA ASP A 111 59.66 4.04 27.46
C ASP A 111 60.30 5.33 26.88
N ASP A 112 60.29 6.42 27.67
CA ASP A 112 61.44 6.80 28.54
C ASP A 112 61.54 8.31 28.85
N ASP A 113 61.91 8.57 30.10
CA ASP A 113 62.66 9.74 30.63
C ASP A 113 62.01 11.13 30.69
N PHE A 114 61.59 11.54 31.90
CA PHE A 114 62.26 12.65 32.58
C PHE A 114 61.96 12.69 34.10
N ASP A 115 62.85 12.08 34.88
CA ASP A 115 63.15 12.52 36.25
C ASP A 115 63.80 13.92 36.17
N ASP A 116 63.14 14.97 36.68
CA ASP A 116 63.86 16.17 37.16
C ASP A 116 63.05 16.95 38.21
N LEU A 117 63.31 16.56 39.46
CA LEU A 117 63.66 17.41 40.60
C LEU A 117 62.91 18.73 40.83
N GLY A 118 62.34 18.83 42.03
CA GLY A 118 62.08 20.12 42.66
C GLY A 118 61.33 20.00 43.97
N ASP A 119 61.99 19.49 45.01
CA ASP A 119 61.66 19.80 46.39
C ASP A 119 61.37 21.30 46.53
N PHE A 120 60.18 21.65 47.00
CA PHE A 120 59.96 22.95 47.63
C PHE A 120 59.33 22.73 48.99
N ASP A 121 60.23 22.64 49.96
CA ASP A 121 59.99 22.70 51.38
C ASP A 121 59.60 24.13 51.80
N ASP A 122 58.81 24.17 52.87
CA ASP A 122 58.69 25.19 53.91
C ASP A 122 58.10 26.61 53.71
N GLU A 123 57.11 26.85 54.59
CA GLU A 123 56.90 28.00 55.50
C GLU A 123 56.71 29.44 54.95
N ASP A 124 55.48 29.98 55.09
CA ASP A 124 55.08 30.90 56.20
C ASP A 124 53.56 31.17 56.19
#